data_AF-A0A7W8EN09-F1
#
_entry.id   AF-A0A7W8EN09-F1
#
_cell.length_a   1.000
_cell.length_b   1.000
_cell.length_c   1.000
_cell.angle_alpha   90.00
_cell.angle_beta   90.00
_cell.angle_gamma   90.00
#
_symmetry.space_group_name_H-M   'P 1'
#
loop_
_entity.id
_entity.type
_entity.pdbx_description
1 polymer ?
#
loop_
_entity_poly.entity_id
_entity_poly.type
_entity_poly.pdbx_seq_one_letter_code
_entity_poly.pdbx_strand_id
1 'polypeptide(L)'
;MTAPTLLPRTAPVPSWGSSVLVMALRNRAALMCDAELRRLSARVPELDARARDEVGMTVQRVVDAFIGGDLGQRVARDAGLAEALRVLFSLDPSGGRS
;
A
#
# COMPACT_ATOMS: atom_id res chain seq x y z
N MET A 1 -6.66 53.23 12.35
CA MET A 1 -7.23 51.87 12.51
C MET A 1 -6.97 51.10 11.23
N THR A 2 -5.83 50.41 11.17
CA THR A 2 -5.39 49.68 9.97
C THR A 2 -5.63 48.20 10.23
N ALA A 3 -6.46 47.56 9.41
CA ALA A 3 -6.73 46.12 9.52
C ALA A 3 -5.48 45.31 9.15
N PRO A 4 -5.18 44.19 9.82
CA PRO A 4 -4.06 43.36 9.45
C PRO A 4 -4.42 42.50 8.24
N THR A 5 -3.58 42.58 7.20
CA THR A 5 -3.59 41.65 6.06
C THR A 5 -3.24 40.24 6.55
N LEU A 6 -4.23 39.33 6.55
CA LEU A 6 -4.01 37.92 6.83
C LEU A 6 -3.37 37.25 5.61
N LEU A 7 -2.12 36.82 5.74
CA LEU A 7 -1.50 35.87 4.82
C LEU A 7 -2.23 34.51 4.85
N PRO A 8 -2.22 33.73 3.76
CA PRO A 8 -2.92 32.45 3.71
C PRO A 8 -2.30 31.46 4.71
N ARG A 9 -3.13 30.96 5.62
CA ARG A 9 -2.79 29.85 6.50
C ARG A 9 -2.70 28.59 5.64
N THR A 10 -1.49 28.18 5.24
CA THR A 10 -1.28 26.82 4.73
C THR A 10 -1.67 25.86 5.84
N ALA A 11 -2.84 25.25 5.70
CA ALA A 11 -3.21 24.16 6.59
C ALA A 11 -2.19 23.03 6.40
N PRO A 12 -1.66 22.43 7.49
CA PRO A 12 -0.95 21.17 7.36
C PRO A 12 -1.92 20.16 6.76
N VAL A 13 -1.60 19.64 5.58
CA VAL A 13 -2.32 18.51 5.00
C VAL A 13 -2.17 17.38 6.01
N PRO A 14 -3.25 16.76 6.51
CA PRO A 14 -3.13 15.72 7.51
C PRO A 14 -2.33 14.55 6.91
N SER A 15 -1.05 14.46 7.26
CA SER A 15 -0.37 13.18 7.33
C SER A 15 -0.98 12.50 8.54
N TRP A 16 -1.84 11.51 8.34
CA TRP A 16 -1.84 10.20 9.00
C TRP A 16 -3.14 9.47 8.66
N GLY A 17 -2.98 8.23 8.23
CA GLY A 17 -4.02 7.42 7.60
C GLY A 17 -3.62 7.18 6.16
N SER A 18 -2.87 6.10 5.93
CA SER A 18 -2.64 5.52 4.61
C SER A 18 -3.93 5.66 3.80
N SER A 19 -3.89 6.37 2.66
CA SER A 19 -5.06 6.50 1.77
C SER A 19 -5.77 5.15 1.69
N VAL A 20 -7.10 5.13 1.78
CA VAL A 20 -7.90 3.88 1.78
C VAL A 20 -7.45 2.95 0.64
N LEU A 21 -7.07 3.52 -0.50
CA LEU A 21 -6.49 2.79 -1.63
C LEU A 21 -5.13 2.16 -1.33
N VAL A 22 -4.21 2.88 -0.68
CA VAL A 22 -2.89 2.37 -0.28
C VAL A 22 -3.04 1.23 0.74
N MET A 23 -4.00 1.35 1.67
CA MET A 23 -4.33 0.23 2.57
C MET A 23 -4.88 -0.97 1.81
N ALA A 24 -5.81 -0.75 0.88
CA ALA A 24 -6.37 -1.83 0.06
C ALA A 24 -5.28 -2.54 -0.77
N LEU A 25 -4.33 -1.77 -1.34
CA LEU A 25 -3.16 -2.30 -2.04
C LEU A 25 -2.28 -3.16 -1.13
N ARG A 26 -1.96 -2.70 0.08
CA ARG A 26 -1.16 -3.48 1.04
C ARG A 26 -1.86 -4.77 1.44
N ASN A 27 -3.17 -4.72 1.72
CA ASN A 27 -3.94 -5.92 2.03
C ASN A 27 -3.96 -6.91 0.85
N ARG A 28 -4.19 -6.40 -0.37
CA ARG A 28 -4.17 -7.23 -1.58
C ARG A 28 -2.81 -7.89 -1.80
N ALA A 29 -1.73 -7.15 -1.59
CA ALA A 29 -0.37 -7.67 -1.68
C ALA A 29 -0.11 -8.75 -0.62
N ALA A 30 -0.49 -8.53 0.64
CA ALA A 30 -0.34 -9.53 1.70
C ALA A 30 -1.04 -10.85 1.36
N LEU A 31 -2.29 -10.80 0.87
CA LEU A 31 -3.03 -12.00 0.44
C LEU A 31 -2.32 -12.74 -0.71
N MET A 32 -1.70 -12.02 -1.63
CA MET A 32 -0.93 -12.60 -2.72
C MET A 32 0.37 -13.23 -2.19
N CYS A 33 1.11 -12.54 -1.34
CA CYS A 33 2.31 -13.06 -0.69
C CYS A 33 2.02 -14.37 0.05
N ASP A 34 0.95 -14.42 0.84
CA ASP A 34 0.53 -15.62 1.55
C ASP A 34 0.22 -16.78 0.60
N ALA A 35 -0.45 -16.50 -0.52
CA ALA A 35 -0.73 -17.50 -1.54
C ALA A 35 0.56 -18.03 -2.19
N GLU A 36 1.51 -17.16 -2.51
CA GLU A 36 2.79 -17.55 -3.10
C GLU A 36 3.69 -18.30 -2.12
N LEU A 37 3.77 -17.89 -0.85
CA LEU A 37 4.53 -18.61 0.17
C LEU A 37 3.96 -20.01 0.43
N ARG A 38 2.63 -20.18 0.37
CA ARG A 38 1.99 -21.50 0.38
C ARG A 38 2.38 -22.33 -0.84
N ARG A 39 2.36 -21.73 -2.06
CA ARG A 39 2.81 -22.45 -3.28
C ARG A 39 4.29 -22.83 -3.20
N LEU A 40 5.14 -21.95 -2.68
CA LEU A 40 6.55 -22.25 -2.46
C LEU A 40 6.71 -23.45 -1.53
N SER A 41 5.99 -23.46 -0.40
CA SER A 41 6.02 -24.55 0.57
C SER A 41 5.56 -25.89 -0.03
N ALA A 42 4.58 -25.86 -0.95
CA ALA A 42 4.12 -27.07 -1.64
C ALA A 42 5.09 -27.54 -2.74
N ARG A 43 5.79 -26.63 -3.41
CA ARG A 43 6.72 -26.93 -4.51
C ARG A 43 8.11 -27.34 -4.03
N VAL A 44 8.53 -26.87 -2.86
CA VAL A 44 9.85 -27.10 -2.27
C VAL A 44 9.69 -27.48 -0.79
N PRO A 45 9.08 -28.64 -0.49
CA PRO A 45 8.80 -29.05 0.89
C PRO A 45 10.06 -29.23 1.75
N GLU A 46 11.21 -29.49 1.12
CA GLU A 46 12.52 -29.62 1.75
C GLU A 46 13.20 -28.30 2.12
N LEU A 47 12.65 -27.14 1.68
CA LEU A 47 13.19 -25.83 2.05
C LEU A 47 13.06 -25.64 3.56
N ASP A 48 14.16 -25.29 4.25
CA ASP A 48 14.13 -25.12 5.70
C ASP A 48 13.27 -23.92 6.13
N ALA A 49 12.81 -23.96 7.39
CA ALA A 49 11.91 -22.95 7.92
C ALA A 49 12.52 -21.54 7.95
N ARG A 50 13.82 -21.42 8.26
CA ARG A 50 14.50 -20.13 8.31
C ARG A 50 14.63 -19.52 6.92
N ALA A 51 14.99 -20.32 5.91
CA ALA A 51 15.04 -19.86 4.53
C ALA A 51 13.64 -19.43 4.03
N ARG A 52 12.58 -20.16 4.41
CA ARG A 52 11.20 -19.75 4.11
C ARG A 52 10.85 -18.39 4.73
N ASP A 53 11.22 -18.17 5.98
CA ASP A 53 10.98 -16.89 6.66
C ASP A 53 11.76 -15.74 6.00
N GLU A 54 13.02 -15.96 5.62
CA GLU A 54 13.82 -14.97 4.90
C GLU A 54 13.24 -14.61 3.52
N VAL A 55 12.69 -15.60 2.80
CA VAL A 55 11.96 -15.35 1.56
C VAL A 55 10.71 -14.52 1.85
N GLY A 56 9.92 -14.86 2.87
CA GLY A 56 8.75 -14.08 3.28
C GLY A 56 9.10 -12.63 3.60
N MET A 57 10.14 -12.41 4.40
CA MET A 57 10.65 -11.08 4.74
C MET A 57 11.16 -10.32 3.51
N THR A 58 11.80 -11.00 2.56
CA THR A 58 12.27 -10.40 1.32
C THR A 58 11.10 -9.93 0.46
N VAL A 59 10.07 -10.76 0.31
CA VAL A 59 8.85 -10.40 -0.43
C VAL A 59 8.14 -9.22 0.24
N GLN A 60 8.01 -9.23 1.57
CA GLN A 60 7.38 -8.12 2.29
C GLN A 60 8.14 -6.79 2.07
N ARG A 61 9.48 -6.82 2.14
CA ARG A 61 10.31 -5.62 1.85
C ARG A 61 10.11 -5.10 0.43
N VAL A 62 9.95 -6.00 -0.55
CA VAL A 62 9.65 -5.61 -1.94
C VAL A 62 8.28 -4.94 -2.05
N VAL A 63 7.25 -5.51 -1.41
CA VAL A 63 5.90 -4.91 -1.36
C VAL A 63 5.95 -3.52 -0.72
N ASP A 64 6.67 -3.38 0.40
CA ASP A 64 6.81 -2.11 1.09
C ASP A 64 7.56 -1.07 0.24
N ALA A 65 8.55 -1.49 -0.55
CA ALA A 65 9.25 -0.60 -1.48
C ALA A 65 8.33 -0.11 -2.62
N PHE A 66 7.46 -0.98 -3.15
CA PHE A 66 6.52 -0.62 -4.22
C PHE A 66 5.32 0.19 -3.75
N ILE A 67 4.76 -0.12 -2.58
CA ILE A 67 3.54 0.50 -2.02
C ILE A 67 3.90 1.59 -0.98
N GLY A 68 5.19 1.90 -0.84
CA GLY A 68 5.74 2.95 -0.01
C GLY A 68 5.95 4.28 -0.74
N GLY A 69 6.81 5.12 -0.15
CA GLY A 69 7.22 6.38 -0.75
C GLY A 69 6.10 7.40 -0.92
N ASP A 70 6.01 7.98 -2.11
CA ASP A 70 5.09 9.07 -2.45
C ASP A 70 3.75 8.58 -3.04
N LEU A 71 3.53 7.27 -3.15
CA LEU A 71 2.34 6.68 -3.78
C LEU A 71 1.04 7.24 -3.21
N GLY A 72 0.96 7.40 -1.89
CA GLY A 72 -0.22 7.99 -1.24
C GLY A 72 -0.48 9.44 -1.67
N GLN A 73 0.58 10.25 -1.83
CA GLN A 73 0.46 11.63 -2.30
C GLN A 73 0.10 11.69 -3.79
N ARG A 74 0.63 10.77 -4.60
CA ARG A 74 0.32 10.68 -6.04
C ARG A 74 -1.13 10.29 -6.27
N VAL A 75 -1.61 9.26 -5.58
CA VAL A 75 -3.02 8.83 -5.61
C VAL A 75 -3.96 9.93 -5.15
N ALA A 76 -3.57 10.73 -4.15
CA ALA A 76 -4.40 11.85 -3.68
C ALA A 76 -4.51 13.01 -4.69
N ARG A 77 -3.55 13.15 -5.60
CA ARG A 77 -3.50 14.23 -6.60
C ARG A 77 -3.99 13.81 -7.99
N ASP A 78 -4.03 12.51 -8.27
CA ASP A 78 -4.37 11.96 -9.57
C ASP A 78 -5.48 10.91 -9.44
N ALA A 79 -6.70 11.32 -9.79
CA ALA A 79 -7.88 10.45 -9.77
C ALA A 79 -7.79 9.33 -10.82
N GLY A 80 -7.12 9.56 -11.96
CA GLY A 80 -6.92 8.56 -13.00
C GLY A 80 -5.97 7.45 -12.54
N LEU A 81 -4.88 7.81 -11.85
CA LEU A 81 -4.00 6.84 -11.19
C LEU A 81 -4.74 6.04 -10.11
N ALA A 82 -5.55 6.72 -9.29
CA ALA A 82 -6.35 6.05 -8.27
C ALA A 82 -7.28 5.00 -8.87
N GLU A 83 -7.95 5.33 -9.99
CA GLU A 83 -8.85 4.41 -10.66
C GLU A 83 -8.13 3.27 -11.38
N ALA A 84 -7.02 3.57 -12.06
CA ALA A 84 -6.18 2.54 -12.68
C ALA A 84 -5.71 1.50 -11.66
N LEU A 85 -5.31 1.94 -10.46
CA LEU A 85 -4.90 1.02 -9.38
C LEU A 85 -6.08 0.17 -8.86
N ARG A 86 -7.30 0.73 -8.78
CA ARG A 86 -8.48 -0.09 -8.42
C ARG A 86 -8.73 -1.19 -9.44
N VAL A 87 -8.68 -0.86 -10.72
CA VAL A 87 -8.89 -1.84 -11.81
C VAL A 87 -7.78 -2.89 -11.82
N LEU A 88 -6.51 -2.46 -11.86
CA LEU A 88 -5.35 -3.35 -11.98
C LEU A 88 -5.26 -4.35 -10.83
N PHE A 89 -5.61 -3.94 -9.62
CA PHE A 89 -5.53 -4.78 -8.44
C PHE A 89 -6.87 -5.36 -8.00
N SER A 90 -7.94 -5.08 -8.76
CA SER A 90 -9.32 -5.49 -8.45
C SER A 90 -9.72 -5.12 -7.02
N LEU A 91 -9.47 -3.86 -6.65
CA LEU A 91 -9.70 -3.37 -5.28
C LEU A 91 -11.14 -2.90 -5.11
N ASP A 92 -11.74 -3.29 -3.99
CA ASP A 92 -13.06 -2.80 -3.62
C ASP A 92 -12.98 -1.30 -3.26
N PRO A 93 -13.87 -0.44 -3.81
CA PRO A 93 -13.88 1.00 -3.52
C PRO A 93 -14.03 1.33 -2.03
N SER A 94 -14.56 0.41 -1.22
CA SER A 94 -14.75 0.59 0.22
C SER A 94 -13.51 0.26 1.07
N GLY A 95 -12.42 -0.25 0.48
CA GLY A 95 -11.21 -0.66 1.22
C GLY A 95 -11.47 -1.76 2.26
N GLY A 96 -12.59 -2.49 2.11
CA GLY A 96 -13.12 -3.41 3.10
C GLY A 96 -12.24 -4.65 3.30
N ARG A 97 -12.02 -4.97 4.57
CA ARG A 97 -11.56 -6.29 5.02
C ARG A 97 -12.66 -7.30 4.70
N SER A 98 -12.38 -8.25 3.79
CA SER A 98 -13.07 -9.55 3.72
C SER A 98 -12.11 -10.63 4.19
#